data_AF-A0AAI8ZQ30-F1
#
_entry.id   AF-A0AAI8ZQ30-F1
#
_cell.length_a   1.000
_cell.length_b   1.000
_cell.length_c   1.000
_cell.angle_alpha   90.00
_cell.angle_beta   90.00
_cell.angle_gamma   90.00
#
_symmetry.space_group_name_H-M   'P 1'
#
loop_
_entity.id
_entity.type
_entity.pdbx_description
1 polymer ?
#
loop_
_entity_poly.entity_id
_entity_poly.type
_entity_poly.pdbx_seq_one_letter_code
_entity_poly.pdbx_strand_id
1 'polypeptide(L)'
;MLRKSTLVTLPLLVASVFLLTGCPAAPDITQWKRPNTDIDGVRVAMGKCGVQLPGADIPKTDNESVLYYQCMESMGFSRKDGFKICSVRVYHDTPACLTQEQGHPLSQSQLEALPFVADRGFHPIKSDSGVSPFSLISWRKAGASRHFSHEVENDKQALAVMYQCGYPQPLGSVPYVPTLRKAADVQRCMLDKGFEPKNKLNLVCRNYPQVTDCPKI
;
A
#
# COMPACT_ATOMS: atom_id res chain seq x y z
N MET A 1 -44.15 -17.93 -54.56
CA MET A 1 -42.94 -18.08 -53.72
C MET A 1 -41.92 -17.03 -54.16
N LEU A 2 -41.68 -15.99 -53.36
CA LEU A 2 -40.58 -15.03 -53.57
C LEU A 2 -39.97 -14.72 -52.20
N ARG A 3 -38.72 -15.16 -52.00
CA ARG A 3 -37.94 -15.04 -50.75
C ARG A 3 -37.08 -13.78 -50.88
N LYS A 4 -37.26 -12.78 -50.00
CA LYS A 4 -36.39 -11.59 -49.95
C LYS A 4 -35.41 -11.71 -48.78
N SER A 5 -34.14 -11.58 -49.13
CA SER A 5 -32.95 -11.68 -48.29
C SER A 5 -32.86 -10.52 -47.31
N THR A 6 -32.72 -10.82 -46.02
CA THR A 6 -32.35 -9.82 -45.00
C THR A 6 -30.83 -9.76 -44.90
N LEU A 7 -30.28 -8.60 -45.24
CA LEU A 7 -28.86 -8.26 -45.22
C LEU A 7 -28.28 -8.41 -43.81
N VAL A 8 -27.33 -9.35 -43.67
CA VAL A 8 -26.42 -9.50 -42.54
C VAL A 8 -25.50 -8.27 -42.51
N THR A 9 -25.75 -7.33 -41.62
CA THR A 9 -24.85 -6.20 -41.33
C THR A 9 -24.77 -5.99 -39.82
N LEU A 10 -24.40 -7.05 -39.08
CA LEU A 10 -24.15 -6.92 -37.64
C LEU A 10 -23.07 -7.87 -37.06
N PRO A 11 -21.84 -8.01 -37.63
CA PRO A 11 -20.77 -8.68 -36.89
C PRO A 11 -19.61 -7.77 -36.46
N LEU A 12 -19.61 -6.47 -36.79
CA LEU A 12 -18.44 -5.60 -36.58
C LEU A 12 -18.39 -4.88 -35.23
N LEU A 13 -19.48 -4.80 -34.46
CA LEU A 13 -19.50 -4.10 -33.16
C LEU A 13 -19.15 -5.00 -31.97
N VAL A 14 -19.12 -6.33 -32.13
CA VAL A 14 -18.83 -7.26 -31.02
C VAL A 14 -17.32 -7.50 -30.84
N ALA A 15 -16.52 -7.32 -31.90
CA ALA A 15 -15.06 -7.46 -31.83
C ALA A 15 -14.37 -6.30 -31.08
N SER A 16 -14.97 -5.10 -31.09
CA SER A 16 -14.39 -3.91 -30.46
C SER A 16 -14.51 -3.88 -28.93
N VAL A 17 -15.37 -4.71 -28.33
CA VAL A 17 -15.55 -4.76 -26.87
C VAL A 17 -14.44 -5.60 -26.19
N PHE A 18 -13.84 -6.57 -26.89
CA PHE A 18 -12.79 -7.43 -26.34
C PHE A 18 -11.40 -6.77 -26.26
N LEU A 19 -11.18 -5.64 -26.94
CA LEU A 19 -9.92 -4.89 -26.87
C LEU A 19 -9.88 -3.85 -25.75
N LEU A 20 -11.03 -3.55 -25.11
CA LEU A 20 -11.13 -2.53 -24.06
C LEU A 20 -10.96 -3.09 -22.64
N THR A 21 -10.99 -4.41 -22.47
CA THR A 21 -10.52 -5.07 -21.25
C THR A 21 -9.06 -5.44 -21.48
N GLY A 22 -8.14 -4.50 -21.21
CA GLY A 22 -6.71 -4.80 -21.22
C GLY A 22 -6.46 -6.10 -20.44
N CYS A 23 -5.71 -7.03 -21.04
CA CYS A 23 -5.40 -8.31 -20.40
C CYS A 23 -4.89 -8.03 -18.97
N PRO A 24 -5.40 -8.75 -17.96
CA PRO A 24 -4.91 -8.56 -16.60
C PRO A 24 -3.39 -8.71 -16.60
N ALA A 25 -2.70 -7.84 -15.85
CA ALA A 25 -1.25 -7.90 -15.73
C ALA A 25 -0.86 -9.34 -15.35
N ALA A 26 0.13 -9.90 -16.06
CA ALA A 26 0.48 -11.30 -15.84
C ALA A 26 0.96 -11.47 -14.38
N PRO A 27 0.62 -12.59 -13.72
CA PRO A 27 0.91 -12.79 -12.30
C PRO A 27 2.40 -12.58 -11.99
N ASP A 28 2.73 -12.04 -10.82
CA ASP A 28 4.10 -11.65 -10.48
C ASP A 28 5.14 -12.78 -10.67
N ILE A 29 4.76 -14.02 -10.33
CA ILE A 29 5.59 -15.23 -10.54
C ILE A 29 6.02 -15.42 -12.00
N THR A 30 5.22 -14.97 -12.97
CA THR A 30 5.53 -15.11 -14.39
C THR A 30 6.48 -14.05 -14.92
N GLN A 31 6.77 -13.03 -14.12
CA GLN A 31 7.51 -11.84 -14.55
C GLN A 31 8.98 -11.86 -14.12
N TRP A 32 9.38 -12.81 -13.28
CA TRP A 32 10.77 -13.02 -12.93
C TRP A 32 11.47 -13.92 -13.96
N LYS A 33 12.75 -13.64 -14.20
CA LYS A 33 13.63 -14.44 -15.07
C LYS A 33 15.03 -14.54 -14.49
N ARG A 34 15.65 -15.69 -14.71
CA ARG A 34 17.06 -15.98 -14.48
C ARG A 34 17.46 -17.12 -15.42
N PRO A 35 18.71 -17.22 -15.92
CA PRO A 35 19.15 -18.36 -16.72
C PRO A 35 18.82 -19.71 -16.06
N ASN A 36 18.42 -20.69 -16.89
CA ASN A 36 18.18 -22.08 -16.47
C ASN A 36 17.18 -22.22 -15.30
N THR A 37 16.17 -21.35 -15.22
CA THR A 37 15.15 -21.39 -14.17
C THR A 37 13.75 -21.38 -14.79
N ASP A 38 12.93 -22.34 -14.41
CA ASP A 38 11.51 -22.44 -14.78
C ASP A 38 10.60 -21.77 -13.73
N ILE A 39 9.29 -21.90 -13.92
CA ILE A 39 8.30 -21.28 -13.02
C ILE A 39 8.33 -21.88 -11.59
N ASP A 40 8.70 -23.15 -11.45
CA ASP A 40 8.81 -23.80 -10.14
C ASP A 40 10.05 -23.30 -9.41
N GLY A 41 11.15 -23.10 -10.13
CA GLY A 41 12.34 -22.44 -9.60
C GLY A 41 12.08 -20.99 -9.16
N VAL A 42 11.26 -20.23 -9.91
CA VAL A 42 10.80 -18.90 -9.47
C VAL A 42 9.96 -19.02 -8.20
N ARG A 43 9.01 -19.97 -8.15
CA ARG A 43 8.16 -20.18 -6.96
C ARG A 43 8.98 -20.43 -5.71
N VAL A 44 9.98 -21.32 -5.80
CA VAL A 44 10.88 -21.64 -4.69
C VAL A 44 11.68 -20.41 -4.26
N ALA A 45 12.15 -19.60 -5.20
CA ALA A 45 12.87 -18.36 -4.88
C ALA A 45 11.96 -17.32 -4.19
N MET A 46 10.75 -17.10 -4.71
CA MET A 46 9.75 -16.25 -4.07
C MET A 46 9.43 -16.73 -2.64
N GLY A 47 9.34 -18.05 -2.45
CA GLY A 47 9.20 -18.69 -1.13
C GLY A 47 10.33 -18.34 -0.17
N LYS A 48 11.58 -18.40 -0.63
CA LYS A 48 12.76 -17.98 0.15
C LYS A 48 12.76 -16.49 0.47
N CYS A 49 12.15 -15.67 -0.38
CA CYS A 49 11.98 -14.23 -0.18
C CYS A 49 10.68 -13.87 0.58
N GLY A 50 10.07 -14.84 1.28
CA GLY A 50 8.94 -14.60 2.19
C GLY A 50 7.57 -14.49 1.51
N VAL A 51 7.44 -14.89 0.24
CA VAL A 51 6.14 -15.03 -0.42
C VAL A 51 5.59 -16.43 -0.17
N GLN A 52 4.41 -16.52 0.44
CA GLN A 52 3.76 -17.81 0.64
C GLN A 52 2.99 -18.21 -0.62
N LEU A 53 3.48 -19.24 -1.34
CA LEU A 53 2.85 -19.78 -2.54
C LEU A 53 2.64 -21.31 -2.41
N PRO A 54 1.46 -21.86 -2.74
CA PRO A 54 0.19 -21.15 -3.00
C PRO A 54 -0.40 -20.59 -1.70
N GLY A 55 -1.13 -19.47 -1.76
CA GLY A 55 -1.73 -18.86 -0.58
C GLY A 55 -2.38 -17.51 -0.89
N ALA A 56 -3.11 -16.96 0.09
CA ALA A 56 -3.61 -15.60 0.00
C ALA A 56 -2.45 -14.61 0.16
N ASP A 57 -2.43 -13.56 -0.67
CA ASP A 57 -1.47 -12.48 -0.50
C ASP A 57 -1.69 -11.80 0.85
N ILE A 58 -0.70 -11.94 1.74
CA ILE A 58 -0.68 -11.22 3.02
C ILE A 58 -0.37 -9.75 2.70
N PRO A 59 -1.15 -8.77 3.20
CA PRO A 59 -0.90 -7.36 2.95
C PRO A 59 0.52 -6.97 3.42
N LYS A 60 1.37 -6.64 2.45
CA LYS A 60 2.74 -6.17 2.66
C LYS A 60 2.78 -4.66 2.83
N THR A 61 3.76 -4.17 3.58
CA THR A 61 4.16 -2.76 3.51
C THR A 61 4.89 -2.49 2.20
N ASP A 62 5.02 -1.20 1.87
CA ASP A 62 5.86 -0.78 0.76
C ASP A 62 7.30 -1.26 0.95
N ASN A 63 7.84 -1.16 2.17
CA ASN A 63 9.19 -1.64 2.49
C ASN A 63 9.32 -3.18 2.41
N GLU A 64 8.33 -3.94 2.87
CA GLU A 64 8.28 -5.41 2.73
C GLU A 64 8.23 -5.83 1.25
N SER A 65 7.55 -5.05 0.42
CA SER A 65 7.52 -5.24 -1.03
C SER A 65 8.90 -5.00 -1.65
N VAL A 66 9.59 -3.92 -1.25
CA VAL A 66 10.96 -3.64 -1.71
C VAL A 66 11.94 -4.72 -1.27
N LEU A 67 11.92 -5.14 0.00
CA LEU A 67 12.77 -6.21 0.52
C LEU A 67 12.57 -7.53 -0.24
N TYR A 68 11.33 -7.85 -0.60
CA TYR A 68 11.03 -8.99 -1.47
C TYR A 68 11.72 -8.88 -2.84
N TYR A 69 11.60 -7.73 -3.52
CA TYR A 69 12.25 -7.51 -4.82
C TYR A 69 13.77 -7.58 -4.73
N GLN A 70 14.37 -6.93 -3.73
CA GLN A 70 15.82 -6.97 -3.49
C GLN A 70 16.31 -8.39 -3.19
N CYS A 71 15.53 -9.17 -2.45
CA CYS A 71 15.84 -10.59 -2.22
C CYS A 71 15.86 -11.38 -3.54
N MET A 72 14.85 -11.21 -4.41
CA MET A 72 14.83 -11.86 -5.71
C MET A 72 16.04 -11.45 -6.58
N GLU A 73 16.37 -10.16 -6.60
CA GLU A 73 17.55 -9.63 -7.31
C GLU A 73 18.86 -10.21 -6.77
N SER A 74 19.00 -10.34 -5.44
CA SER A 74 20.17 -10.96 -4.80
C SER A 74 20.35 -12.43 -5.18
N MET A 75 19.27 -13.12 -5.54
CA MET A 75 19.28 -14.49 -6.04
C MET A 75 19.56 -14.58 -7.55
N GLY A 76 19.89 -13.45 -8.19
CA GLY A 76 20.20 -13.35 -9.61
C GLY A 76 18.97 -13.28 -10.52
N PHE A 77 17.77 -13.07 -9.98
CA PHE A 77 16.59 -12.84 -10.80
C PHE A 77 16.54 -11.39 -11.29
N SER A 78 15.97 -11.20 -12.47
CA SER A 78 15.63 -9.90 -13.01
C SER A 78 14.19 -9.90 -13.51
N ARG A 79 13.65 -8.71 -13.69
CA ARG A 79 12.30 -8.49 -14.19
C ARG A 79 12.24 -8.59 -15.72
N LYS A 80 11.26 -9.32 -16.26
CA LYS A 80 11.02 -9.44 -17.71
C LYS A 80 10.60 -8.12 -18.33
N ASP A 81 9.76 -7.37 -17.61
CA ASP A 81 9.24 -6.04 -17.94
C ASP A 81 10.24 -4.90 -17.65
N GLY A 82 11.44 -5.21 -17.15
CA GLY A 82 12.44 -4.21 -16.79
C GLY A 82 12.05 -3.35 -15.57
N PHE A 83 11.01 -3.74 -14.83
CA PHE A 83 10.55 -3.01 -13.65
C PHE A 83 11.65 -2.93 -12.58
N LYS A 84 11.86 -1.74 -12.02
CA LYS A 84 12.79 -1.48 -10.92
C LYS A 84 12.01 -0.84 -9.79
N ILE A 85 11.81 -1.57 -8.69
CA ILE A 85 10.89 -1.15 -7.64
C ILE A 85 11.29 0.21 -7.03
N CYS A 86 12.58 0.42 -6.76
CA CYS A 86 13.10 1.67 -6.20
C CYS A 86 13.06 2.86 -7.16
N SER A 87 12.83 2.65 -8.46
CA SER A 87 12.62 3.75 -9.42
C SER A 87 11.20 4.30 -9.39
N VAL A 88 10.27 3.63 -8.70
CA VAL A 88 8.90 4.12 -8.53
C VAL A 88 8.83 5.01 -7.29
N ARG A 89 8.32 6.23 -7.47
CA ARG A 89 8.23 7.25 -6.42
C ARG A 89 7.65 6.75 -5.09
N VAL A 90 6.60 5.91 -5.10
CA VAL A 90 5.98 5.41 -3.85
C VAL A 90 6.90 4.48 -3.05
N TYR A 91 7.83 3.76 -3.73
CA TYR A 91 8.75 2.83 -3.08
C TYR A 91 10.14 3.43 -2.84
N HIS A 92 10.52 4.45 -3.61
CA HIS A 92 11.82 5.10 -3.53
C HIS A 92 12.19 5.51 -2.09
N ASP A 93 11.25 6.14 -1.38
CA ASP A 93 11.48 6.67 -0.03
C ASP A 93 11.39 5.61 1.08
N THR A 94 11.32 4.32 0.73
CA THR A 94 11.34 3.24 1.71
C THR A 94 12.76 3.04 2.28
N PRO A 95 12.89 2.60 3.54
CA PRO A 95 14.19 2.31 4.14
C PRO A 95 15.08 1.38 3.32
N ALA A 96 14.49 0.36 2.69
CA ALA A 96 15.22 -0.63 1.90
C ALA A 96 15.82 -0.02 0.62
N CYS A 97 15.10 0.84 -0.09
CA CYS A 97 15.62 1.52 -1.28
C CYS A 97 16.74 2.51 -0.92
N LEU A 98 16.53 3.33 0.13
CA LEU A 98 17.52 4.31 0.57
C LEU A 98 18.80 3.65 1.12
N THR A 99 18.66 2.52 1.83
CA THR A 99 19.80 1.72 2.29
C THR A 99 20.63 1.19 1.11
N GLN A 100 19.96 0.71 0.05
CA GLN A 100 20.64 0.25 -1.16
C GLN A 100 21.35 1.40 -1.88
N GLU A 101 20.74 2.58 -1.97
CA GLU A 101 21.31 3.75 -2.63
C GLU A 101 22.55 4.30 -1.92
N GLN A 102 22.50 4.44 -0.59
CA GLN A 102 23.63 4.97 0.19
C GLN A 102 24.72 3.92 0.48
N GLY A 103 24.43 2.63 0.27
CA GLY A 103 25.39 1.52 0.46
C GLY A 103 25.67 1.12 1.91
N HIS A 104 24.96 1.69 2.88
CA HIS A 104 25.03 1.34 4.30
C HIS A 104 23.66 1.47 4.97
N PRO A 105 23.44 0.89 6.18
CA PRO A 105 22.16 1.05 6.89
C PRO A 105 21.83 2.51 7.20
N LEU A 106 20.54 2.86 7.21
CA LEU A 106 20.07 4.17 7.69
C LEU A 106 20.36 4.33 9.17
N SER A 107 20.81 5.51 9.57
CA SER A 107 20.81 5.92 10.98
C SER A 107 19.38 6.03 11.51
N GLN A 108 19.24 5.99 12.84
CA GLN A 108 17.93 6.18 13.48
C GLN A 108 17.27 7.50 13.05
N SER A 109 18.04 8.58 12.99
CA SER A 109 17.53 9.90 12.59
C SER A 109 17.12 9.94 11.12
N GLN A 110 17.84 9.24 10.24
CA GLN A 110 17.46 9.13 8.83
C GLN A 110 16.14 8.38 8.67
N LEU A 111 16.00 7.23 9.35
CA LEU A 111 14.75 6.44 9.36
C LEU A 111 13.58 7.30 9.86
N GLU A 112 13.76 7.95 11.01
CA GLU A 112 12.70 8.72 11.66
C GLU A 112 12.24 9.96 10.89
N ALA A 113 13.09 10.47 10.00
CA ALA A 113 12.79 11.60 9.13
C ALA A 113 12.01 11.21 7.87
N LEU A 114 11.88 9.92 7.54
CA LEU A 114 11.16 9.46 6.36
C LEU A 114 9.67 9.81 6.45
N PRO A 115 8.99 10.10 5.32
CA PRO A 115 7.57 10.40 5.32
C PRO A 115 6.73 9.16 5.65
N PHE A 116 5.64 9.35 6.42
CA PHE A 116 4.66 8.28 6.66
C PHE A 116 3.41 8.44 5.80
N VAL A 117 3.29 7.61 4.76
CA VAL A 117 2.21 7.71 3.75
C VAL A 117 1.11 6.66 3.90
N ALA A 118 1.21 5.70 4.81
CA ALA A 118 0.22 4.63 4.90
C ALA A 118 -1.10 5.07 5.57
N ASP A 119 -1.05 6.07 6.46
CA ASP A 119 -2.23 6.59 7.14
C ASP A 119 -2.82 7.80 6.41
N ARG A 120 -3.99 7.60 5.79
CA ARG A 120 -4.75 8.63 5.07
C ARG A 120 -5.15 9.83 5.93
N GLY A 121 -5.23 9.68 7.25
CA GLY A 121 -5.53 10.79 8.16
C GLY A 121 -4.51 11.93 8.07
N PHE A 122 -3.30 11.64 7.57
CA PHE A 122 -2.24 12.63 7.37
C PHE A 122 -2.15 13.20 5.95
N HIS A 123 -2.94 12.69 4.99
CA HIS A 123 -2.74 13.01 3.58
C HIS A 123 -3.27 14.40 3.24
N PRO A 124 -2.49 15.23 2.53
CA PRO A 124 -2.99 16.51 2.02
C PRO A 124 -4.15 16.26 1.03
N ILE A 125 -5.21 17.07 1.13
CA ILE A 125 -6.31 17.09 0.18
C ILE A 125 -6.21 18.37 -0.65
N LYS A 126 -6.29 18.24 -1.97
CA LYS A 126 -6.49 19.42 -2.83
C LYS A 126 -7.91 19.94 -2.66
N SER A 127 -8.07 21.25 -2.49
CA SER A 127 -9.36 21.91 -2.24
C SER A 127 -10.44 21.63 -3.29
N ASP A 128 -10.04 21.27 -4.51
CA ASP A 128 -10.91 20.98 -5.67
C ASP A 128 -11.10 19.48 -5.95
N SER A 129 -10.56 18.59 -5.10
CA SER A 129 -10.56 17.15 -5.37
C SER A 129 -11.91 16.44 -5.15
N GLY A 130 -12.89 17.10 -4.54
CA GLY A 130 -14.17 16.50 -4.14
C GLY A 130 -14.03 15.41 -3.05
N VAL A 131 -12.83 15.21 -2.49
CA VAL A 131 -12.59 14.25 -1.42
C VAL A 131 -13.17 14.77 -0.11
N SER A 132 -14.11 14.00 0.46
CA SER A 132 -14.66 14.30 1.78
C SER A 132 -13.61 14.07 2.87
N PRO A 133 -13.42 15.00 3.83
CA PRO A 133 -12.55 14.78 4.99
C PRO A 133 -12.90 13.53 5.79
N PHE A 134 -14.18 13.11 5.81
CA PHE A 134 -14.60 11.88 6.48
C PHE A 134 -13.96 10.61 5.88
N SER A 135 -13.64 10.62 4.58
CA SER A 135 -12.95 9.50 3.92
C SER A 135 -11.50 9.32 4.37
N LEU A 136 -10.92 10.30 5.07
CA LEU A 136 -9.59 10.23 5.66
C LEU A 136 -9.58 9.64 7.08
N ILE A 137 -10.74 9.36 7.67
CA ILE A 137 -10.82 8.80 9.01
C ILE A 137 -10.31 7.36 8.99
N SER A 138 -9.12 7.17 9.55
CA SER A 138 -8.35 5.93 9.51
C SER A 138 -8.39 5.12 10.81
N TRP A 139 -9.12 5.60 11.82
CA TRP A 139 -9.21 5.02 13.16
C TRP A 139 -10.65 4.67 13.54
N ARG A 140 -10.80 3.79 14.54
CA ARG A 140 -12.07 3.49 15.20
C ARG A 140 -11.82 3.12 16.66
N LYS A 141 -12.84 3.24 17.52
CA LYS A 141 -12.74 2.77 18.91
C LYS A 141 -12.50 1.26 18.94
N ALA A 142 -11.58 0.80 19.77
CA ALA A 142 -11.26 -0.62 19.88
C ALA A 142 -12.51 -1.42 20.29
N GLY A 143 -12.76 -2.52 19.59
CA GLY A 143 -13.95 -3.37 19.83
C GLY A 143 -15.27 -2.81 19.31
N ALA A 144 -15.30 -1.61 18.71
CA ALA A 144 -16.51 -1.09 18.07
C ALA A 144 -16.95 -1.97 16.89
N SER A 145 -18.26 -2.03 16.66
CA SER A 145 -18.85 -2.79 15.55
C SER A 145 -18.25 -2.35 14.22
N ARG A 146 -17.92 -3.33 13.36
CA ARG A 146 -17.42 -3.09 11.99
C ARG A 146 -18.56 -3.05 10.96
N HIS A 147 -19.80 -3.25 11.39
CA HIS A 147 -20.94 -3.23 10.49
C HIS A 147 -21.18 -1.80 9.98
N PHE A 148 -21.47 -1.66 8.68
CA PHE A 148 -21.57 -0.35 8.00
C PHE A 148 -22.58 0.60 8.65
N SER A 149 -23.64 0.07 9.27
CA SER A 149 -24.65 0.87 9.99
C SER A 149 -24.08 1.69 11.16
N HIS A 150 -22.90 1.32 11.67
CA HIS A 150 -22.22 2.03 12.76
C HIS A 150 -21.08 2.93 12.27
N GLU A 151 -20.78 2.96 10.97
CA GLU A 151 -19.61 3.66 10.42
C GLU A 151 -19.63 5.15 10.76
N VAL A 152 -20.77 5.83 10.54
CA VAL A 152 -20.90 7.27 10.81
C VAL A 152 -20.65 7.61 12.28
N GLU A 153 -21.17 6.82 13.20
CA GLU A 153 -21.01 7.07 14.63
C GLU A 153 -19.59 6.76 15.10
N ASN A 154 -19.02 5.64 14.63
CA ASN A 154 -17.62 5.30 14.88
C ASN A 154 -16.67 6.39 14.38
N ASP A 155 -16.95 6.94 13.20
CA ASP A 155 -16.13 7.95 12.55
C ASP A 155 -16.19 9.30 13.27
N LYS A 156 -17.37 9.70 13.75
CA LYS A 156 -17.51 10.90 14.59
C LYS A 156 -16.68 10.79 15.88
N GLN A 157 -16.74 9.65 16.55
CA GLN A 157 -15.95 9.41 17.76
C GLN A 157 -14.44 9.40 17.46
N ALA A 158 -14.02 8.72 16.40
CA ALA A 158 -12.63 8.67 15.99
C ALA A 158 -12.09 10.05 15.61
N LEU A 159 -12.84 10.83 14.83
CA LEU A 159 -12.41 12.14 14.34
C LEU A 159 -12.12 13.12 15.50
N ALA A 160 -12.99 13.15 16.51
CA ALA A 160 -12.77 13.99 17.69
C ALA A 160 -11.45 13.66 18.39
N VAL A 161 -11.12 12.37 18.49
CA VAL A 161 -9.89 11.90 19.14
C VAL A 161 -8.67 12.08 18.24
N MET A 162 -8.81 11.90 16.92
CA MET A 162 -7.75 12.22 15.95
C MET A 162 -7.29 13.67 16.10
N TYR A 163 -8.22 14.63 16.16
CA TYR A 163 -7.86 16.04 16.38
C TYR A 163 -7.19 16.27 17.73
N GLN A 164 -7.68 15.65 18.81
CA GLN A 164 -7.02 15.73 20.13
C GLN A 164 -5.59 15.19 20.12
N CYS A 165 -5.32 14.16 19.31
CA CYS A 165 -4.00 13.55 19.20
C CYS A 165 -3.07 14.25 18.21
N GLY A 166 -3.52 15.31 17.53
CA GLY A 166 -2.69 16.12 16.64
C GLY A 166 -2.73 15.71 15.17
N TYR A 167 -3.77 14.99 14.73
CA TYR A 167 -4.09 14.92 13.30
C TYR A 167 -4.48 16.32 12.76
N PRO A 168 -4.31 16.58 11.45
CA PRO A 168 -4.73 17.82 10.82
C PRO A 168 -6.19 18.17 11.12
N GLN A 169 -6.50 19.42 11.45
CA GLN A 169 -7.86 19.88 11.66
C GLN A 169 -8.16 21.07 10.72
N PRO A 170 -9.03 20.91 9.70
CA PRO A 170 -9.70 19.66 9.30
C PRO A 170 -8.73 18.63 8.70
N LEU A 171 -9.12 17.35 8.64
CA LEU A 171 -8.31 16.34 7.95
C LEU A 171 -8.03 16.79 6.51
N GLY A 172 -6.79 16.60 6.08
CA GLY A 172 -6.31 17.02 4.75
C GLY A 172 -5.89 18.47 4.62
N SER A 173 -5.94 19.29 5.69
CA SER A 173 -5.53 20.70 5.65
C SER A 173 -4.02 20.94 5.65
N VAL A 174 -3.20 19.91 5.84
CA VAL A 174 -1.73 20.04 5.87
C VAL A 174 -1.14 20.07 4.46
N PRO A 175 0.00 20.74 4.25
CA PRO A 175 0.69 20.77 2.96
C PRO A 175 1.55 19.53 2.68
N TYR A 176 1.90 18.75 3.71
CA TYR A 176 2.75 17.56 3.61
C TYR A 176 2.39 16.50 4.65
N VAL A 177 2.81 15.26 4.40
CA VAL A 177 2.69 14.15 5.35
C VAL A 177 3.77 14.25 6.44
N PRO A 178 3.48 13.86 7.69
CA PRO A 178 4.44 13.89 8.78
C PRO A 178 5.55 12.84 8.56
N THR A 179 6.63 13.01 9.32
CA THR A 179 7.69 12.00 9.41
C THR A 179 7.24 10.76 10.18
N LEU A 180 7.96 9.64 10.06
CA LEU A 180 7.70 8.42 10.82
C LEU A 180 7.64 8.70 12.32
N ARG A 181 8.60 9.46 12.86
CA ARG A 181 8.63 9.79 14.29
C ARG A 181 7.41 10.59 14.72
N LYS A 182 7.08 11.65 13.98
CA LYS A 182 5.94 12.50 14.33
C LYS A 182 4.61 11.74 14.22
N ALA A 183 4.47 10.90 13.20
CA ALA A 183 3.32 10.03 13.05
C ALA A 183 3.21 9.02 14.19
N ALA A 184 4.32 8.39 14.60
CA ALA A 184 4.33 7.45 15.72
C ALA A 184 3.85 8.11 17.03
N ASP A 185 4.30 9.33 17.32
CA ASP A 185 3.87 10.09 18.51
C ASP A 185 2.35 10.35 18.49
N VAL A 186 1.81 10.79 17.34
CA VAL A 186 0.37 11.05 17.17
C VAL A 186 -0.45 9.76 17.31
N GLN A 187 0.02 8.67 16.72
CA GLN A 187 -0.67 7.38 16.75
C GLN A 187 -0.60 6.71 18.12
N ARG A 188 0.47 6.94 18.90
CA ARG A 188 0.56 6.51 20.29
C ARG A 188 -0.60 7.10 21.12
N CYS A 189 -0.87 8.39 20.97
CA CYS A 189 -2.02 9.01 21.64
C CYS A 189 -3.36 8.35 21.29
N MET A 190 -3.56 7.94 20.02
CA MET A 190 -4.78 7.23 19.61
C MET A 190 -4.90 5.88 20.32
N LEU A 191 -3.81 5.11 20.35
CA LEU A 191 -3.75 3.81 21.03
C LEU A 191 -4.02 3.97 22.54
N ASP A 192 -3.40 4.95 23.19
CA ASP A 192 -3.55 5.20 24.62
C ASP A 192 -4.99 5.62 24.99
N LYS A 193 -5.71 6.24 24.05
CA LYS A 193 -7.14 6.57 24.18
C LYS A 193 -8.08 5.41 23.81
N GLY A 194 -7.55 4.22 23.54
CA GLY A 194 -8.34 3.02 23.25
C GLY A 194 -8.88 2.95 21.82
N PHE A 195 -8.19 3.56 20.86
CA PHE A 195 -8.53 3.47 19.44
C PHE A 195 -7.58 2.51 18.72
N GLU A 196 -8.07 1.91 17.64
CA GLU A 196 -7.30 1.04 16.75
C GLU A 196 -7.44 1.51 15.30
N PRO A 197 -6.42 1.30 14.45
CA PRO A 197 -6.52 1.67 13.06
C PRO A 197 -7.51 0.76 12.32
N LYS A 198 -8.27 1.32 11.37
CA LYS A 198 -9.18 0.55 10.50
C LYS A 198 -8.41 -0.47 9.65
N ASN A 199 -7.19 -0.12 9.22
CA ASN A 199 -6.24 -1.00 8.56
C ASN A 199 -4.94 -1.06 9.36
N LYS A 200 -4.44 -2.26 9.68
CA LYS A 200 -3.19 -2.44 10.44
C LYS A 200 -1.98 -1.78 9.76
N LEU A 201 -1.97 -1.67 8.43
CA LEU A 201 -0.91 -0.97 7.69
C LEU A 201 -0.89 0.54 7.98
N ASN A 202 -1.95 1.12 8.54
CA ASN A 202 -1.94 2.54 8.91
C ASN A 202 -1.07 2.78 10.14
N LEU A 203 -0.65 1.77 10.90
CA LEU A 203 0.13 1.95 12.12
C LEU A 203 1.64 2.03 11.82
N VAL A 204 2.29 3.13 12.18
CA VAL A 204 3.74 3.33 11.98
C VAL A 204 4.52 2.16 12.56
N CYS A 205 4.27 1.80 13.83
CA CYS A 205 5.01 0.74 14.51
C CYS A 205 4.79 -0.67 13.94
N ARG A 206 3.75 -0.89 13.12
CA ARG A 206 3.60 -2.13 12.35
C ARG A 206 4.47 -2.14 11.10
N ASN A 207 4.72 -0.98 10.50
CA ASN A 207 5.54 -0.86 9.29
C ASN A 207 7.03 -0.70 9.61
N TYR A 208 7.33 0.01 10.69
CA TYR A 208 8.66 0.43 11.10
C TYR A 208 8.83 0.25 12.62
N PRO A 209 8.90 -1.00 13.13
CA PRO A 209 9.05 -1.26 14.55
C PRO A 209 10.34 -0.72 15.16
N GLN A 210 11.29 -0.27 14.34
CA GLN A 210 12.57 0.32 14.72
C GLN A 210 12.46 1.81 15.06
N VAL A 211 11.35 2.48 14.73
CA VAL A 211 11.12 3.88 15.13
C VAL A 211 11.09 3.97 16.65
N THR A 212 11.72 4.99 17.21
CA THR A 212 11.81 5.15 18.67
C THR A 212 10.41 5.17 19.30
N ASP A 213 10.28 4.55 20.48
CA ASP A 213 9.02 4.35 21.22
C ASP A 213 7.98 3.43 20.57
N CYS A 214 8.30 2.79 19.44
CA CYS A 214 7.56 1.63 19.00
C CYS A 214 7.83 0.44 19.93
N PRO A 215 6.80 -0.36 20.28
CA PRO A 215 7.02 -1.56 21.09
C PRO A 215 7.94 -2.51 20.34
N LYS A 216 8.93 -3.08 21.04
CA LYS A 216 9.68 -4.22 20.52
C LYS A 216 8.71 -5.41 20.51
N ILE A 217 8.37 -5.87 19.30
CA ILE A 217 7.57 -7.08 19.07
C ILE A 217 8.48 -8.30 19.25
#